data_AF-A0A835T4K9-F1
#
_entry.id   AF-A0A835T4K9-F1
#
_cell.length_a   1.000
_cell.length_b   1.000
_cell.length_c   1.000
_cell.angle_alpha   90.00
_cell.angle_beta   90.00
_cell.angle_gamma   90.00
#
_symmetry.space_group_name_H-M   'P 1'
#
loop_
_entity.id
_entity.type
_entity.pdbx_description
1 polymer ?
#
loop_
_entity_poly.entity_id
_entity_poly.type
_entity_poly.pdbx_seq_one_letter_code
_entity_poly.pdbx_strand_id
1 'polypeptide(L)'
;MGRSRPYSAVIYYTAQQVSEGNPSLKLDELRLEYAYAAKAFAAGPDADKIFFFEAALEVTQKPFAMLQVNSLPYVVRIAGNQAVTQGTLELPKADKMLPENTKGAYPWPAETFVAFVSGRAGVAAAEIDRPSIYKSPFFPPVIFGGVLTVAYLGYKVYAIGALRHSAIWAVLSLAVFWFSASGGMYNIIRGMPFFIRDRNGRLQFFLTSRQGQLGAEGFMLGTLYLLVGGSLAFVTYLAPRISSSRIRDSCSLVGALIAASSMYQTFKLWNLKTGYKHVSYF
;
A
#
# COMPACT_ATOMS: atom_id res chain seq x y z
N MET A 1 34.53 46.93 3.69
CA MET A 1 35.00 45.78 2.88
C MET A 1 35.11 44.57 3.79
N GLY A 2 34.32 43.52 3.54
CA GLY A 2 34.40 42.29 4.34
C GLY A 2 35.70 41.52 4.02
N ARG A 3 36.38 40.99 5.06
CA ARG A 3 37.56 40.14 4.89
C ARG A 3 37.17 38.81 4.23
N SER A 4 38.05 38.28 3.37
CA SER A 4 37.94 36.91 2.85
C SER A 4 37.97 35.92 4.02
N ARG A 5 37.06 34.96 4.02
CA ARG A 5 36.90 33.95 5.06
C ARG A 5 37.44 32.60 4.55
N PRO A 6 38.08 31.79 5.42
CA PRO A 6 38.59 30.48 5.03
C PRO A 6 37.49 29.41 4.92
N TYR A 7 36.21 29.77 5.14
CA TYR A 7 35.08 28.86 5.13
C TYR A 7 33.94 29.38 4.25
N SER A 8 33.13 28.47 3.72
CA SER A 8 31.85 28.78 3.05
C SER A 8 30.68 28.52 4.01
N ALA A 9 29.62 29.30 3.88
CA ALA A 9 28.39 29.10 4.64
C ALA A 9 27.25 28.69 3.71
N VAL A 10 26.48 27.67 4.06
CA VAL A 10 25.25 27.29 3.36
C VAL A 10 24.09 27.64 4.27
N ILE A 11 23.14 28.44 3.79
CA ILE A 11 21.99 28.90 4.57
C ILE A 11 20.72 28.34 3.95
N TYR A 12 19.94 27.61 4.73
CA TYR A 12 18.58 27.20 4.42
C TYR A 12 17.58 28.18 5.02
N TYR A 13 16.68 28.72 4.19
CA TYR A 13 15.64 29.64 4.64
C TYR A 13 14.33 28.88 4.82
N THR A 14 13.67 29.11 5.95
CA THR A 14 12.37 28.52 6.28
C THR A 14 11.43 29.53 6.92
N ALA A 15 10.12 29.30 6.78
CA ALA A 15 9.09 30.03 7.48
C ALA A 15 7.96 29.07 7.84
N GLN A 16 7.68 28.95 9.13
CA GLN A 16 6.63 28.10 9.70
C GLN A 16 5.25 28.47 9.15
N GLN A 17 4.94 29.77 9.03
CA GLN A 17 3.66 30.23 8.45
C GLN A 17 3.46 29.74 7.01
N VAL A 18 4.54 29.66 6.22
CA VAL A 18 4.49 29.20 4.83
C VAL A 18 4.42 27.67 4.77
N SER A 19 5.09 26.96 5.68
CA SER A 19 5.01 25.50 5.81
C SER A 19 3.58 25.05 6.15
N GLU A 20 2.95 25.70 7.13
CA GLU A 20 1.58 25.40 7.56
C GLU A 20 0.54 25.81 6.51
N GLY A 21 0.72 26.98 5.87
CA GLY A 21 -0.20 27.49 4.86
C GLY A 21 -0.16 26.72 3.52
N ASN A 22 0.98 26.12 3.16
CA ASN A 22 1.15 25.39 1.91
C ASN A 22 1.92 24.06 2.11
N PRO A 23 1.24 22.99 2.60
CA PRO A 23 1.87 21.69 2.83
C PRO A 23 2.50 21.04 1.58
N SER A 24 2.05 21.43 0.38
CA SER A 24 2.59 20.97 -0.90
C SER A 24 4.05 21.37 -1.12
N LEU A 25 4.54 22.41 -0.42
CA LEU A 25 5.92 22.83 -0.48
C LEU A 25 6.86 21.89 0.28
N LYS A 26 6.38 20.94 1.10
CA LYS A 26 7.19 19.89 1.74
C LYS A 26 8.48 20.41 2.40
N LEU A 27 8.42 21.59 3.02
CA LEU A 27 9.59 22.27 3.58
C LEU A 27 10.21 21.46 4.72
N ASP A 28 9.40 20.74 5.51
CA ASP A 28 9.88 19.88 6.59
C ASP A 28 10.67 18.67 6.07
N GLU A 29 10.21 18.04 4.99
CA GLU A 29 10.96 16.96 4.32
C GLU A 29 12.30 17.49 3.78
N LEU A 30 12.29 18.67 3.16
CA LEU A 30 13.48 19.30 2.63
C LEU A 30 14.48 19.68 3.74
N ARG A 31 13.98 20.15 4.89
CA ARG A 31 14.78 20.48 6.07
C ARG A 31 15.50 19.23 6.60
N LEU A 32 14.82 18.08 6.63
CA LEU A 32 15.44 16.81 7.03
C LEU A 32 16.56 16.40 6.07
N GLU A 33 16.32 16.48 4.76
CA GLU A 33 17.33 16.17 3.74
C GLU A 33 18.54 17.13 3.81
N TYR A 34 18.29 18.42 4.06
CA TYR A 34 19.35 19.40 4.34
C TYR A 34 20.15 19.05 5.60
N ALA A 35 19.48 18.60 6.67
CA ALA A 35 20.15 18.18 7.90
C ALA A 35 21.01 16.91 7.69
N TYR A 36 20.58 15.97 6.86
CA TYR A 36 21.40 14.80 6.49
C TYR A 36 22.65 15.22 5.72
N ALA A 37 22.51 16.13 4.76
CA ALA A 37 23.66 16.68 4.04
C ALA A 37 24.63 17.40 5.00
N ALA A 38 24.12 18.23 5.92
CA ALA A 38 24.94 18.91 6.92
C ALA A 38 25.73 17.93 7.81
N LYS A 39 25.07 16.85 8.27
CA LYS A 39 25.73 15.78 9.04
C LYS A 39 26.82 15.06 8.22
N ALA A 40 26.57 14.81 6.94
CA ALA A 40 27.54 14.17 6.05
C ALA A 40 28.80 15.03 5.85
N PHE A 41 28.66 16.36 5.76
CA PHE A 41 29.83 17.27 5.71
C PHE A 41 30.54 17.40 7.06
N ALA A 42 29.80 17.40 8.16
CA ALA A 42 30.39 17.44 9.51
C ALA A 42 31.21 16.18 9.83
N ALA A 43 30.82 15.02 9.29
CA ALA A 43 31.59 13.77 9.40
C ALA A 43 32.70 13.62 8.33
N GLY A 44 32.80 14.56 7.38
CA GLY A 44 33.77 14.53 6.29
C GLY A 44 35.16 15.07 6.69
N PRO A 45 36.18 14.86 5.84
CA PRO A 45 37.56 15.29 6.12
C PRO A 45 37.76 16.81 6.12
N ASP A 46 36.81 17.56 5.54
CA ASP A 46 36.87 19.00 5.31
C ASP A 46 35.83 19.77 6.15
N ALA A 47 35.44 19.23 7.30
CA ALA A 47 34.39 19.79 8.16
C ALA A 47 34.61 21.28 8.53
N ASP A 48 35.86 21.72 8.69
CA ASP A 48 36.19 23.10 9.08
C ASP A 48 35.97 24.14 7.97
N LYS A 49 35.76 23.70 6.72
CA LYS A 49 35.66 24.58 5.55
C LYS A 49 34.22 24.96 5.22
N ILE A 50 33.21 24.28 5.78
CA ILE A 50 31.80 24.50 5.45
C ILE A 50 30.93 24.49 6.70
N PHE A 51 30.12 25.54 6.83
CA PHE A 51 29.13 25.66 7.91
C PHE A 51 27.71 25.70 7.34
N PHE A 52 26.81 24.97 7.99
CA PHE A 52 25.39 24.91 7.63
C PHE A 52 24.59 25.72 8.64
N PHE A 53 23.68 26.56 8.15
CA PHE A 53 22.83 27.43 8.98
C PHE A 53 21.38 27.35 8.52
N GLU A 54 20.48 27.49 9.50
CA GLU A 54 19.05 27.62 9.26
C GLU A 54 18.61 29.02 9.65
N ALA A 55 17.96 29.73 8.72
CA ALA A 55 17.37 31.04 8.95
C ALA A 55 15.85 30.89 8.94
N ALA A 56 15.25 30.94 10.13
CA ALA A 56 13.81 30.94 10.30
C ALA A 56 13.27 32.39 10.32
N LEU A 57 12.23 32.66 9.53
CA LEU A 57 11.63 34.00 9.42
C LEU A 57 11.08 34.49 10.77
N GLU A 58 10.62 33.57 11.61
CA GLU A 58 10.07 33.80 12.93
C GLU A 58 11.13 34.33 13.92
N VAL A 59 12.40 33.91 13.74
CA VAL A 59 13.50 34.27 14.63
C VAL A 59 14.16 35.57 14.19
N THR A 60 14.44 35.74 12.90
CA THR A 60 15.10 36.95 12.41
C THR A 60 14.80 37.23 10.94
N GLN A 61 14.27 38.43 10.65
CA GLN A 61 13.96 38.88 9.28
C GLN A 61 15.18 39.46 8.52
N LYS A 62 16.24 39.86 9.23
CA LYS A 62 17.42 40.51 8.62
C LYS A 62 18.06 39.67 7.50
N PRO A 63 18.31 38.34 7.66
CA PRO A 63 18.87 37.52 6.59
C PRO A 63 17.96 37.40 5.36
N PHE A 64 16.63 37.48 5.54
CA PHE A 64 15.66 37.42 4.44
C PHE A 64 15.69 38.72 3.63
N ALA A 65 15.75 39.87 4.32
CA ALA A 65 15.86 41.19 3.70
C ALA A 65 17.20 41.36 2.98
N MET A 66 18.31 40.92 3.58
CA MET A 66 19.65 41.02 2.98
C MET A 66 19.78 40.21 1.67
N LEU A 67 19.11 39.06 1.57
CA LEU A 67 19.15 38.20 0.37
C LEU A 67 17.92 38.32 -0.53
N GLN A 68 17.01 39.24 -0.22
CA GLN A 68 15.76 39.48 -0.94
C GLN A 68 14.99 38.17 -1.21
N VAL A 69 14.81 37.38 -0.17
CA VAL A 69 14.13 36.08 -0.25
C VAL A 69 12.61 36.32 -0.33
N ASN A 70 12.06 36.19 -1.54
CA ASN A 70 10.63 36.44 -1.81
C ASN A 70 9.79 35.14 -1.84
N SER A 71 10.42 33.98 -2.02
CA SER A 71 9.75 32.69 -2.13
C SER A 71 10.58 31.58 -1.48
N LEU A 72 9.89 30.57 -0.96
CA LEU A 72 10.48 29.34 -0.40
C LEU A 72 10.15 28.16 -1.33
N PRO A 73 10.99 27.10 -1.39
CA PRO A 73 12.25 26.91 -0.68
C PRO A 73 13.40 27.76 -1.23
N TYR A 74 14.29 28.25 -0.36
CA TYR A 74 15.45 29.04 -0.74
C TYR A 74 16.68 28.56 0.02
N VAL A 75 17.65 27.97 -0.70
CA VAL A 75 18.93 27.54 -0.12
C VAL A 75 20.04 28.27 -0.85
N VAL A 76 21.03 28.77 -0.12
CA VAL A 76 22.09 29.58 -0.71
C VAL A 76 23.44 29.29 -0.10
N ARG A 77 24.46 29.31 -0.93
CA ARG A 77 25.86 29.25 -0.52
C ARG A 77 26.47 30.64 -0.55
N ILE A 78 27.16 30.99 0.52
CA ILE A 78 28.00 32.17 0.60
C ILE A 78 29.45 31.69 0.59
N ALA A 79 30.14 31.93 -0.52
CA ALA A 79 31.55 31.58 -0.65
C ALA A 79 32.42 32.42 0.30
N GLY A 80 33.52 31.85 0.77
CA GLY A 80 34.45 32.51 1.69
C GLY A 80 35.07 33.79 1.12
N ASN A 81 35.28 33.84 -0.20
CA ASN A 81 35.79 34.99 -0.94
C ASN A 81 34.74 36.08 -1.21
N GLN A 82 33.46 35.84 -0.92
CA GLN A 82 32.40 36.81 -1.16
C GLN A 82 32.38 37.87 -0.06
N ALA A 83 32.55 39.14 -0.44
CA ALA A 83 32.49 40.27 0.47
C ALA A 83 31.04 40.48 0.96
N VAL A 84 30.81 40.29 2.26
CA VAL A 84 29.52 40.59 2.90
C VAL A 84 29.52 42.05 3.34
N THR A 85 28.68 42.87 2.71
CA THR A 85 28.44 44.27 3.10
C THR A 85 27.17 44.36 3.94
N GLN A 86 27.01 45.37 4.80
CA GLN A 86 25.85 45.54 5.70
C GLN A 86 24.50 45.82 5.00
N GLY A 87 24.43 45.66 3.67
CA GLY A 87 23.25 45.91 2.84
C GLY A 87 22.82 44.67 2.06
N THR A 88 22.14 44.88 0.92
CA THR A 88 21.71 43.81 0.02
C THR A 88 22.90 43.03 -0.53
N LEU A 89 22.86 41.70 -0.41
CA LEU A 89 23.88 40.79 -0.92
C LEU A 89 23.37 40.11 -2.19
N GLU A 90 23.84 40.57 -3.35
CA GLU A 90 23.56 39.88 -4.61
C GLU A 90 24.54 38.72 -4.79
N LEU A 91 23.99 37.50 -4.78
CA LEU A 91 24.75 36.27 -5.01
C LEU A 91 24.53 35.76 -6.43
N PRO A 92 25.57 35.19 -7.08
CA PRO A 92 25.44 34.56 -8.39
C PRO A 92 24.33 33.51 -8.39
N LYS A 93 23.62 33.37 -9.52
CA LYS A 93 22.57 32.36 -9.67
C LYS A 93 23.08 30.93 -9.38
N ALA A 94 24.36 30.66 -9.64
CA ALA A 94 25.00 29.36 -9.41
C ALA A 94 25.13 28.98 -7.92
N ASP A 95 25.11 29.96 -7.02
CA ASP A 95 25.20 29.79 -5.57
C ASP A 95 23.82 29.71 -4.89
N LYS A 96 22.74 29.80 -5.67
CA LYS A 96 21.35 29.68 -5.20
C LYS A 96 20.76 28.35 -5.67
N MET A 97 20.24 27.57 -4.73
CA MET A 97 19.45 26.37 -5.00
C MET A 97 17.97 26.76 -4.92
N LEU A 98 17.33 26.84 -6.09
CA LEU A 98 15.94 27.26 -6.28
C LEU A 98 15.23 26.27 -7.19
N PRO A 99 13.90 26.09 -7.07
CA PRO A 99 13.13 25.21 -7.94
C PRO A 99 13.38 25.42 -9.44
N GLU A 100 13.64 26.68 -9.84
CA GLU A 100 13.92 27.07 -11.22
C GLU A 100 15.31 26.63 -11.72
N ASN A 101 16.30 26.58 -10.82
CA ASN A 101 17.72 26.41 -11.17
C ASN A 101 18.26 25.02 -10.82
N THR A 102 17.54 24.24 -10.02
CA THR A 102 17.98 22.95 -9.52
C THR A 102 17.27 21.82 -10.25
N LYS A 103 18.03 21.09 -11.07
CA LYS A 103 17.52 19.90 -11.77
C LYS A 103 17.35 18.76 -10.76
N GLY A 104 16.13 18.25 -10.63
CA GLY A 104 15.80 17.11 -9.77
C GLY A 104 14.33 17.10 -9.39
N ALA A 105 13.81 15.93 -9.02
CA ALA A 105 12.47 15.84 -8.44
C ALA A 105 12.48 16.53 -7.07
N TYR A 106 11.55 17.47 -6.87
CA TYR A 106 11.35 18.12 -5.58
C TYR A 106 10.48 17.22 -4.67
N PRO A 107 10.78 17.08 -3.36
CA PRO A 107 11.85 17.72 -2.59
C PRO A 107 13.24 17.17 -2.90
N TRP A 108 14.26 18.04 -2.85
CA TRP A 108 15.62 17.63 -3.20
C TRP A 108 16.21 16.71 -2.12
N PRO A 109 16.77 15.55 -2.51
CA PRO A 109 17.38 14.64 -1.57
C PRO A 109 18.77 15.13 -1.14
N ALA A 110 19.26 14.65 0.01
CA ALA A 110 20.55 15.00 0.60
C ALA A 110 21.73 14.86 -0.37
N GLU A 111 21.68 13.89 -1.28
CA GLU A 111 22.67 13.65 -2.34
C GLU A 111 22.77 14.86 -3.30
N THR A 112 21.64 15.54 -3.56
CA THR A 112 21.60 16.74 -4.40
C THR A 112 22.24 17.93 -3.70
N PHE A 113 22.03 18.06 -2.39
CA PHE A 113 22.71 19.08 -1.57
C PHE A 113 24.22 18.83 -1.51
N VAL A 114 24.63 17.58 -1.31
CA VAL A 114 26.05 17.19 -1.32
C VAL A 114 26.68 17.50 -2.67
N ALA A 115 26.04 17.12 -3.78
CA ALA A 115 26.54 17.40 -5.13
C ALA A 115 26.60 18.91 -5.44
N PHE A 116 25.62 19.69 -4.97
CA PHE A 116 25.61 21.14 -5.08
C PHE A 116 26.80 21.75 -4.33
N VAL A 117 26.98 21.39 -3.07
CA VAL A 117 28.03 21.97 -2.22
C VAL A 117 29.42 21.51 -2.67
N SER A 118 29.64 20.22 -2.93
CA SER A 118 30.93 19.68 -3.37
C SER A 118 31.36 20.25 -4.72
N GLY A 119 30.42 20.37 -5.67
CA GLY A 119 30.69 20.91 -7.00
C GLY A 119 31.07 22.41 -7.03
N ARG A 120 30.69 23.20 -6.02
CA ARG A 120 31.07 24.63 -5.95
C ARG A 120 32.17 24.94 -4.92
N ALA A 121 32.22 24.20 -3.82
CA ALA A 121 33.18 24.44 -2.74
C ALA A 121 34.46 23.59 -2.89
N GLY A 122 34.44 22.55 -3.73
CA GLY A 122 35.57 21.62 -3.87
C GLY A 122 35.81 20.79 -2.61
N VAL A 123 34.76 20.55 -1.82
CA VAL A 123 34.82 19.87 -0.53
C VAL A 123 34.14 18.51 -0.62
N ALA A 124 34.78 17.48 -0.04
CA ALA A 124 34.24 16.13 0.01
C ALA A 124 33.33 15.93 1.24
N ALA A 125 32.16 15.31 1.02
CA ALA A 125 31.28 14.85 2.10
C ALA A 125 31.53 13.37 2.40
N ALA A 126 31.22 12.94 3.63
CA ALA A 126 31.14 11.54 3.99
C ALA A 126 29.86 10.86 3.44
N GLU A 127 29.74 9.54 3.62
CA GLU A 127 28.53 8.79 3.27
C GLU A 127 27.31 9.28 4.06
N ILE A 128 26.17 9.41 3.40
CA ILE A 128 24.93 9.93 4.00
C ILE A 128 24.30 8.84 4.87
N ASP A 129 24.43 8.96 6.19
CA ASP A 129 23.81 8.04 7.13
C ASP A 129 22.31 8.35 7.30
N ARG A 130 21.46 7.58 6.60
CA ARG A 130 20.01 7.61 6.78
C ARG A 130 19.60 6.68 7.95
N PRO A 131 18.81 7.17 8.93
CA PRO A 131 18.29 6.33 10.00
C PRO A 131 17.32 5.32 9.40
N SER A 132 17.75 4.06 9.38
CA SER A 132 16.97 2.95 8.85
C SER A 132 16.46 2.10 10.01
N ILE A 133 15.21 1.67 9.94
CA ILE A 133 14.62 0.73 10.90
C ILE A 133 15.46 -0.55 11.02
N TYR A 134 16.17 -0.94 9.95
CA TYR A 134 17.04 -2.12 9.93
C TYR A 134 18.34 -1.94 10.74
N LYS A 135 18.77 -0.69 10.98
CA LYS A 135 19.96 -0.37 11.81
C LYS A 135 19.62 -0.31 13.30
N SER A 136 18.34 -0.36 13.66
CA SER A 136 17.93 -0.32 15.06
C SER A 136 18.29 -1.62 15.78
N PRO A 137 18.94 -1.57 16.97
CA PRO A 137 19.22 -2.77 17.76
C PRO A 137 17.95 -3.50 18.23
N PHE A 138 16.80 -2.82 18.19
CA PHE A 138 15.50 -3.40 18.54
C PHE A 138 14.84 -4.14 17.38
N PHE A 139 15.33 -4.00 16.15
CA PHE A 139 14.70 -4.63 14.99
C PHE A 139 14.74 -6.17 15.05
N PRO A 140 15.90 -6.83 15.28
CA PRO A 140 15.95 -8.29 15.39
C PRO A 140 15.05 -8.88 16.49
N PRO A 141 15.02 -8.38 17.75
CA PRO A 141 14.18 -8.97 18.78
C PRO A 141 12.69 -8.74 18.54
N VAL A 142 12.28 -7.63 17.91
CA VAL A 142 10.88 -7.39 17.56
C VAL A 142 10.41 -8.39 16.50
N ILE A 143 11.20 -8.61 15.45
CA ILE A 143 10.86 -9.60 14.42
C ILE A 143 10.82 -11.01 15.02
N PHE A 144 11.84 -11.38 15.79
CA PHE A 144 11.91 -12.70 16.41
C PHE A 144 10.77 -12.92 17.41
N GLY A 145 10.47 -11.93 18.25
CA GLY A 145 9.34 -11.95 19.16
C GLY A 145 7.99 -12.04 18.44
N GLY A 146 7.84 -11.34 17.31
CA GLY A 146 6.67 -11.44 16.44
C GLY A 146 6.47 -12.84 15.90
N VAL A 147 7.52 -13.45 15.34
CA VAL A 147 7.48 -14.83 14.84
C VAL A 147 7.14 -15.83 15.95
N LEU A 148 7.78 -15.71 17.12
CA LEU A 148 7.49 -16.56 18.27
C LEU A 148 6.05 -16.40 18.77
N THR A 149 5.53 -15.18 18.78
CA THR A 149 4.16 -14.89 19.21
C THR A 149 3.15 -15.54 18.25
N VAL A 150 3.38 -15.43 16.94
CA VAL A 150 2.54 -16.09 15.92
C VAL A 150 2.61 -17.60 16.07
N ALA A 151 3.81 -18.17 16.26
CA ALA A 151 3.98 -19.60 16.48
C ALA A 151 3.28 -20.08 17.77
N TYR A 152 3.38 -19.32 18.85
CA TYR A 152 2.73 -19.61 20.13
C TYR A 152 1.20 -19.54 20.04
N LEU A 153 0.67 -18.51 19.37
CA LEU A 153 -0.75 -18.39 19.09
C LEU A 153 -1.22 -19.55 18.21
N GLY A 154 -0.46 -19.90 17.17
CA GLY A 154 -0.73 -21.07 16.34
C GLY A 154 -0.76 -22.37 17.14
N TYR A 155 0.18 -22.57 18.06
CA TYR A 155 0.20 -23.72 18.97
C TYR A 155 -1.02 -23.72 19.90
N LYS A 156 -1.38 -22.59 20.50
CA LYS A 156 -2.57 -22.48 21.35
C LYS A 156 -3.85 -22.78 20.57
N VAL A 157 -3.98 -22.26 19.36
CA VAL A 157 -5.10 -22.53 18.46
C VAL A 157 -5.16 -24.01 18.10
N TYR A 158 -4.02 -24.66 17.82
CA TYR A 158 -3.93 -26.10 17.59
C TYR A 158 -4.27 -26.93 18.84
N ALA A 159 -3.90 -26.45 20.03
CA ALA A 159 -4.18 -27.10 21.31
C ALA A 159 -5.67 -27.06 21.69
N ILE A 160 -6.48 -26.19 21.07
CA ILE A 160 -7.93 -26.22 21.21
C ILE A 160 -8.45 -27.52 20.58
N GLY A 161 -8.95 -28.44 21.42
CA GLY A 161 -9.44 -29.75 20.99
C GLY A 161 -10.47 -29.71 19.86
N ALA A 162 -11.25 -28.62 19.77
CA ALA A 162 -12.20 -28.42 18.67
C ALA A 162 -11.52 -28.36 17.30
N LEU A 163 -10.38 -27.67 17.14
CA LEU A 163 -9.70 -27.51 15.84
C LEU A 163 -8.92 -28.76 15.39
N ARG A 164 -8.82 -29.78 16.25
CA ARG A 164 -8.23 -31.08 15.88
C ARG A 164 -9.18 -31.95 15.08
N HIS A 165 -10.48 -31.66 15.08
CA HIS A 165 -11.45 -32.43 14.29
C HIS A 165 -11.30 -32.12 12.80
N SER A 166 -11.00 -33.14 12.00
CA SER A 166 -10.88 -33.05 10.53
C SER A 166 -12.14 -32.53 9.85
N ALA A 167 -13.31 -32.72 10.47
CA ALA A 167 -14.59 -32.23 9.99
C ALA A 167 -14.64 -30.70 9.90
N ILE A 168 -14.03 -29.97 10.84
CA ILE A 168 -14.04 -28.50 10.82
C ILE A 168 -13.22 -27.99 9.63
N TRP A 169 -12.05 -28.59 9.39
CA TRP A 169 -11.23 -28.26 8.23
C TRP A 169 -11.92 -28.63 6.92
N ALA A 170 -12.61 -29.77 6.86
CA ALA A 170 -13.39 -30.15 5.69
C ALA A 170 -14.52 -29.15 5.40
N VAL A 171 -15.26 -28.71 6.42
CA VAL A 171 -16.32 -27.69 6.29
C VAL A 171 -15.72 -26.35 5.87
N LEU A 172 -14.60 -25.94 6.47
CA LEU A 172 -13.93 -24.69 6.11
C LEU A 172 -13.44 -24.70 4.66
N SER A 173 -12.80 -25.79 4.23
CA SER A 173 -12.38 -25.96 2.83
C SER A 173 -13.56 -25.93 1.88
N LEU A 174 -14.69 -26.55 2.25
CA LEU A 174 -15.91 -26.53 1.45
C LEU A 174 -16.53 -25.13 1.37
N ALA A 175 -16.46 -24.36 2.47
CA ALA A 175 -16.91 -22.97 2.49
C ALA A 175 -16.06 -22.07 1.59
N VAL A 176 -14.73 -22.26 1.60
CA VAL A 176 -13.80 -21.55 0.70
C VAL A 176 -14.10 -21.91 -0.76
N PHE A 177 -14.29 -23.20 -1.07
CA PHE A 177 -14.67 -23.65 -2.41
C PHE A 177 -15.99 -23.01 -2.87
N TRP A 178 -17.03 -23.05 -2.04
CA TRP A 178 -18.34 -22.46 -2.34
C TRP A 178 -18.26 -20.97 -2.61
N PHE A 179 -17.55 -20.23 -1.75
CA PHE A 179 -17.35 -18.79 -1.92
C PHE A 179 -16.59 -18.46 -3.21
N SER A 180 -15.60 -19.28 -3.56
CA SER A 180 -14.77 -19.07 -4.75
C SER A 180 -15.54 -19.41 -6.03
N ALA A 181 -16.22 -20.56 -6.07
CA ALA A 181 -16.98 -21.03 -7.23
C ALA A 181 -18.26 -20.22 -7.49
N SER A 182 -18.85 -19.60 -6.46
CA SER A 182 -20.01 -18.71 -6.59
C SER A 182 -19.70 -17.34 -7.21
N GLY A 183 -18.42 -17.01 -7.42
CA GLY A 183 -18.02 -15.69 -7.91
C GLY A 183 -17.94 -14.63 -6.81
N GLY A 184 -17.67 -15.03 -5.56
CA GLY A 184 -17.50 -14.09 -4.44
C GLY A 184 -16.46 -13.00 -4.72
N MET A 185 -15.36 -13.34 -5.40
CA MET A 185 -14.34 -12.38 -5.81
C MET A 185 -14.87 -11.36 -6.85
N TYR A 186 -15.69 -11.81 -7.79
CA TYR A 186 -16.33 -10.92 -8.78
C TYR A 186 -17.22 -9.88 -8.09
N ASN A 187 -17.97 -10.31 -7.07
CA ASN A 187 -18.83 -9.43 -6.27
C ASN A 187 -18.01 -8.39 -5.48
N ILE A 188 -16.89 -8.79 -4.88
CA ILE A 188 -16.03 -7.89 -4.09
C ILE A 188 -15.36 -6.84 -5.00
N ILE A 189 -14.74 -7.26 -6.10
CA ILE A 189 -13.97 -6.36 -6.98
C ILE A 189 -14.87 -5.30 -7.62
N ARG A 190 -16.09 -5.70 -8.01
CA ARG A 190 -17.01 -4.83 -8.76
C ARG A 190 -18.11 -4.20 -7.91
N GLY A 191 -18.16 -4.51 -6.61
CA GLY A 191 -19.18 -3.99 -5.70
C GLY A 191 -20.61 -4.35 -6.14
N MET A 192 -20.83 -5.57 -6.65
CA MET A 192 -22.13 -5.96 -7.21
C MET A 192 -23.21 -6.07 -6.12
N PRO A 193 -24.42 -5.53 -6.33
CA PRO A 193 -25.51 -5.67 -5.37
C PRO A 193 -26.02 -7.12 -5.33
N PHE A 194 -26.55 -7.54 -4.17
CA PHE A 194 -27.13 -8.88 -4.01
C PHE A 194 -28.40 -9.06 -4.84
N PHE A 195 -29.23 -8.03 -4.93
CA PHE A 195 -30.47 -7.99 -5.69
C PHE A 195 -30.68 -6.57 -6.24
N ILE A 196 -31.37 -6.47 -7.37
CA ILE A 196 -31.76 -5.19 -7.96
C ILE A 196 -33.29 -5.12 -7.92
N ARG A 197 -33.86 -3.92 -7.76
CA ARG A 197 -35.31 -3.71 -7.90
C ARG A 197 -35.62 -3.31 -9.34
N ASP A 198 -36.54 -4.03 -9.95
CA ASP A 198 -37.08 -3.71 -11.27
C ASP A 198 -37.91 -2.40 -11.20
N ARG A 199 -38.17 -1.79 -12.36
CA ARG A 199 -38.94 -0.54 -12.51
C ARG A 199 -40.35 -0.63 -11.93
N ASN A 200 -40.87 -1.85 -11.80
CA ASN A 200 -42.16 -2.18 -11.17
C ASN A 200 -42.06 -2.49 -9.66
N GLY A 201 -40.91 -2.23 -9.03
CA GLY A 201 -40.67 -2.46 -7.59
C GLY A 201 -40.43 -3.91 -7.19
N ARG A 202 -40.43 -4.85 -8.14
CA ARG A 202 -40.19 -6.29 -7.88
C ARG A 202 -38.69 -6.57 -7.70
N LEU A 203 -38.36 -7.47 -6.77
CA LEU A 203 -36.99 -7.91 -6.55
C LEU A 203 -36.54 -8.84 -7.69
N GLN A 204 -35.45 -8.45 -8.36
CA GLN A 204 -34.80 -9.21 -9.41
C GLN A 204 -33.47 -9.78 -8.88
N PHE A 205 -33.41 -11.12 -8.82
CA PHE A 205 -32.25 -11.87 -8.32
C PHE A 205 -31.30 -12.33 -9.43
N PHE A 206 -31.68 -12.17 -10.71
CA PHE A 206 -30.87 -12.53 -11.88
C PHE A 206 -30.71 -11.35 -12.82
N LEU A 207 -29.48 -11.06 -13.23
CA LEU A 207 -29.22 -10.07 -14.29
C LEU A 207 -29.51 -10.69 -15.66
N THR A 208 -30.31 -10.01 -16.46
CA THR A 208 -30.58 -10.39 -17.87
C THR A 208 -29.35 -10.17 -18.76
N SER A 209 -28.35 -9.41 -18.29
CA SER A 209 -27.10 -9.17 -19.04
C SER A 209 -26.14 -10.36 -18.95
N ARG A 210 -25.56 -10.75 -20.09
CA ARG A 210 -24.67 -11.92 -20.20
C ARG A 210 -23.29 -11.72 -19.55
N GLN A 211 -22.83 -10.47 -19.45
CA GLN A 211 -21.52 -10.11 -18.89
C GLN A 211 -21.58 -9.76 -17.38
N GLY A 212 -22.79 -9.66 -16.82
CA GLY A 212 -23.06 -9.29 -15.43
C GLY A 212 -23.52 -10.48 -14.59
N GLN A 213 -23.25 -10.40 -13.29
CA GLN A 213 -23.74 -11.38 -12.30
C GLN A 213 -24.09 -10.65 -11.01
N LEU A 214 -25.27 -10.96 -10.44
CA LEU A 214 -25.65 -10.46 -9.12
C LEU A 214 -25.04 -11.31 -8.01
N GLY A 215 -24.92 -10.71 -6.82
CA GLY A 215 -24.43 -11.43 -5.65
C GLY A 215 -25.28 -12.67 -5.34
N ALA A 216 -26.61 -12.53 -5.26
CA ALA A 216 -27.50 -13.65 -4.96
C ALA A 216 -27.50 -14.72 -6.07
N GLU A 217 -27.39 -14.30 -7.33
CA GLU A 217 -27.29 -15.20 -8.48
C GLU A 217 -26.08 -16.13 -8.36
N GLY A 218 -24.91 -15.57 -8.02
CA GLY A 218 -23.70 -16.36 -7.83
C GLY A 218 -23.74 -17.33 -6.66
N PHE A 219 -24.21 -16.87 -5.50
CA PHE A 219 -24.32 -17.75 -4.34
C PHE A 219 -25.34 -18.87 -4.53
N MET A 220 -26.43 -18.63 -5.27
CA MET A 220 -27.41 -19.66 -5.59
C MET A 220 -26.81 -20.73 -6.52
N LEU A 221 -26.09 -20.33 -7.58
CA LEU A 221 -25.39 -21.29 -8.45
C LEU A 221 -24.29 -22.06 -7.70
N GLY A 222 -23.51 -21.38 -6.86
CA GLY A 222 -22.51 -22.04 -6.01
C GLY A 222 -23.12 -23.06 -5.06
N THR A 223 -24.31 -22.79 -4.53
CA THR A 223 -25.03 -23.74 -3.66
C THR A 223 -25.53 -24.96 -4.43
N LEU A 224 -26.00 -24.79 -5.67
CA LEU A 224 -26.36 -25.92 -6.54
C LEU A 224 -25.13 -26.80 -6.84
N TYR A 225 -23.96 -26.21 -7.07
CA TYR A 225 -22.71 -26.99 -7.23
C TYR A 225 -22.34 -27.76 -5.96
N LEU A 226 -22.51 -27.17 -4.78
CA LEU A 226 -22.33 -27.89 -3.52
C LEU A 226 -23.32 -29.04 -3.36
N LEU A 227 -24.58 -28.85 -3.73
CA LEU A 227 -25.59 -29.91 -3.64
C LEU A 227 -25.28 -31.08 -4.58
N VAL A 228 -24.83 -30.80 -5.81
CA VAL A 228 -24.39 -31.85 -6.74
C VAL A 228 -23.16 -32.58 -6.20
N GLY A 229 -22.10 -31.85 -5.81
CA GLY A 229 -20.89 -32.47 -5.28
C GLY A 229 -21.12 -33.24 -3.97
N GLY A 230 -21.91 -32.66 -3.07
CA GLY A 230 -22.26 -33.24 -1.78
C GLY A 230 -23.16 -34.47 -1.90
N SER A 231 -24.14 -34.46 -2.80
CA SER A 231 -24.97 -35.64 -3.09
C SER A 231 -24.16 -36.78 -3.71
N LEU A 232 -23.23 -36.47 -4.62
CA LEU A 232 -22.33 -37.47 -5.20
C LEU A 232 -21.39 -38.07 -4.14
N ALA A 233 -20.80 -37.23 -3.28
CA ALA A 233 -20.00 -37.68 -2.14
C ALA A 233 -20.82 -38.53 -1.16
N PHE A 234 -22.08 -38.17 -0.91
CA PHE A 234 -22.98 -38.93 -0.05
C PHE A 234 -23.26 -40.33 -0.60
N VAL A 235 -23.60 -40.43 -1.90
CA VAL A 235 -23.89 -41.72 -2.56
C VAL A 235 -22.65 -42.61 -2.65
N THR A 236 -21.47 -42.03 -2.86
CA THR A 236 -20.24 -42.80 -3.05
C THR A 236 -19.56 -43.20 -1.74
N TYR A 237 -19.64 -42.37 -0.70
CA TYR A 237 -18.87 -42.59 0.53
C TYR A 237 -19.74 -42.95 1.74
N LEU A 238 -20.92 -42.35 1.87
CA LEU A 238 -21.80 -42.54 3.03
C LEU A 238 -22.80 -43.67 2.83
N ALA A 239 -23.45 -43.74 1.67
CA ALA A 239 -24.44 -44.78 1.40
C ALA A 239 -23.88 -46.22 1.50
N PRO A 240 -22.67 -46.54 1.02
CA PRO A 240 -22.13 -47.91 1.10
C PRO A 240 -21.81 -48.37 2.52
N ARG A 241 -21.70 -47.45 3.49
CA ARG A 241 -21.42 -47.75 4.91
C ARG A 241 -22.66 -48.17 5.70
N ILE A 242 -23.86 -48.05 5.11
CA ILE A 242 -25.11 -48.40 5.76
C ILE A 242 -25.30 -49.92 5.70
N SER A 243 -25.47 -50.55 6.88
CA SER A 243 -25.60 -52.02 6.99
C SER A 243 -26.92 -52.56 6.41
N SER A 244 -28.01 -51.80 6.49
CA SER A 244 -29.32 -52.22 5.96
C SER A 244 -29.44 -51.95 4.46
N SER A 245 -29.69 -53.00 3.67
CA SER A 245 -29.81 -52.88 2.20
C SER A 245 -30.94 -51.93 1.79
N ARG A 246 -32.11 -52.00 2.43
CA ARG A 246 -33.26 -51.15 2.07
C ARG A 246 -32.98 -49.66 2.31
N ILE A 247 -32.30 -49.35 3.41
CA ILE A 247 -31.95 -47.96 3.76
C ILE A 247 -30.85 -47.47 2.83
N ARG A 248 -29.83 -48.29 2.55
CA ARG A 248 -28.78 -47.97 1.57
C ARG A 248 -29.36 -47.62 0.21
N ASP A 249 -30.23 -48.48 -0.32
CA ASP A 249 -30.78 -48.31 -1.67
C ASP A 249 -31.68 -47.07 -1.74
N SER A 250 -32.46 -46.81 -0.68
CA SER A 250 -33.27 -45.58 -0.55
C SER A 250 -32.39 -44.32 -0.47
N CYS A 251 -31.33 -44.34 0.34
CA CYS A 251 -30.39 -43.21 0.47
C CYS A 251 -29.65 -42.93 -0.85
N SER A 252 -29.22 -43.97 -1.55
CA SER A 252 -28.58 -43.84 -2.87
C SER A 252 -29.54 -43.23 -3.90
N LEU A 253 -30.80 -43.68 -3.92
CA LEU A 253 -31.83 -43.13 -4.81
C LEU A 253 -32.12 -41.66 -4.51
N VAL A 254 -32.28 -41.30 -3.23
CA VAL A 254 -32.52 -39.91 -2.81
C VAL A 254 -31.33 -39.02 -3.19
N GLY A 255 -30.10 -39.47 -2.97
CA GLY A 255 -28.90 -38.74 -3.38
C GLY A 255 -28.84 -38.52 -4.89
N ALA A 256 -29.14 -39.56 -5.68
CA ALA A 256 -29.19 -39.46 -7.14
C ALA A 256 -30.28 -38.48 -7.63
N LEU A 257 -31.47 -38.51 -7.02
CA LEU A 257 -32.57 -37.59 -7.35
C LEU A 257 -32.21 -36.13 -7.03
N ILE A 258 -31.56 -35.88 -5.89
CA ILE A 258 -31.09 -34.54 -5.52
C ILE A 258 -30.04 -34.04 -6.51
N ALA A 259 -29.09 -34.89 -6.91
CA ALA A 259 -28.09 -34.56 -7.91
C ALA A 259 -28.73 -34.21 -9.25
N ALA A 260 -29.64 -35.06 -9.74
CA ALA A 260 -30.35 -34.86 -11.00
C ALA A 260 -31.21 -33.59 -10.98
N SER A 261 -31.95 -33.34 -9.90
CA SER A 261 -32.77 -32.14 -9.74
C SER A 261 -31.90 -30.86 -9.72
N SER A 262 -30.78 -30.89 -9.00
CA SER A 262 -29.86 -29.75 -8.90
C SER A 262 -29.17 -29.44 -10.23
N MET A 263 -28.78 -30.48 -10.99
CA MET A 263 -28.27 -30.30 -12.36
C MET A 263 -29.34 -29.72 -13.28
N TYR A 264 -30.56 -30.26 -13.25
CA TYR A 264 -31.67 -29.75 -14.05
C TYR A 264 -31.96 -28.27 -13.77
N GLN A 265 -31.99 -27.87 -12.49
CA GLN A 265 -32.15 -26.47 -12.09
C GLN A 265 -31.00 -25.60 -12.63
N THR A 266 -29.77 -26.07 -12.56
CA THR A 266 -28.59 -25.36 -13.10
C THR A 266 -28.74 -25.11 -14.59
N PHE A 267 -29.11 -26.13 -15.38
CA PHE A 267 -29.35 -25.98 -16.82
C PHE A 267 -30.52 -25.04 -17.11
N LYS A 268 -31.61 -25.13 -16.34
CA LYS A 268 -32.76 -24.22 -16.48
C LYS A 268 -32.35 -22.77 -16.26
N LEU A 269 -31.56 -22.48 -15.22
CA LEU A 269 -31.05 -21.15 -14.92
C LEU A 269 -30.09 -20.65 -16.01
N TRP A 270 -29.24 -21.53 -16.54
CA TRP A 270 -28.34 -21.21 -17.63
C TRP A 270 -29.09 -20.87 -18.93
N ASN A 271 -30.10 -21.66 -19.28
CA ASN A 271 -30.98 -21.40 -20.44
C ASN A 271 -31.72 -20.06 -20.27
N LEU A 272 -32.23 -19.79 -19.06
CA LEU A 272 -32.92 -18.52 -18.75
C LEU A 272 -31.98 -17.32 -18.93
N LYS A 273 -30.71 -17.43 -18.52
CA LYS A 273 -29.75 -16.33 -18.61
C LYS A 273 -29.20 -16.11 -20.02
N THR A 274 -28.93 -17.19 -20.75
CA THR A 274 -28.22 -17.11 -22.03
C THR A 274 -29.15 -17.15 -23.24
N GLY A 275 -30.39 -17.63 -23.07
CA GLY A 275 -31.37 -17.78 -24.15
C GLY A 275 -31.04 -18.89 -25.14
N TYR A 276 -29.94 -19.64 -24.97
CA TYR A 276 -29.64 -20.79 -25.81
C TYR A 276 -30.56 -21.94 -25.47
N LYS A 277 -31.11 -22.58 -26.51
CA LYS A 277 -31.73 -23.89 -26.38
C LYS A 277 -30.64 -24.92 -26.67
N HIS A 278 -30.45 -25.86 -25.75
CA HIS A 278 -29.59 -27.01 -26.02
C HIS A 278 -30.20 -27.83 -27.16
N VAL A 279 -29.42 -28.05 -28.22
CA VAL A 279 -29.75 -28.99 -29.30
C VAL A 279 -29.10 -30.32 -28.93
N SER A 280 -29.91 -31.33 -28.59
CA SER A 280 -29.40 -32.70 -28.48
C SER A 280 -29.31 -33.30 -29.89
N TYR A 281 -28.15 -33.83 -30.25
CA TYR A 281 -27.94 -34.54 -31.51
C TYR A 281 -28.09 -36.07 -31.35
N PHE A 282 -28.80 -36.50 -30.31
CA PHE A 282 -29.11 -37.89 -30.00
C PHE A 282 -30.62 -38.06 -29.88
#